data_AF-A0A7Y0K8F4-F1
#
_entry.id   AF-A0A7Y0K8F4-F1
#
_cell.length_a   1.000
_cell.length_b   1.000
_cell.length_c   1.000
_cell.angle_alpha   90.00
_cell.angle_beta   90.00
_cell.angle_gamma   90.00
#
_symmetry.space_group_name_H-M   'P 1'
#
loop_
_entity.id
_entity.type
_entity.pdbx_description
1 polymer ?
#
loop_
_entity_poly.entity_id
_entity_poly.type
_entity_poly.pdbx_seq_one_letter_code
_entity_poly.pdbx_strand_id
1 'polypeptide(L)'
;MAQKRLLLYGIMSILFLISIFIYQKVTDDTYKGMTIIPEQQKDIPLYEGLEPTEYYYKIDGDHWSKVYEYYLEELPKQGWTVEYKGTALDDNDSENDWSGFYSRWRKPGFDGELSLSAHYNHSEDQTEVMFDNQQR
;
A
#
# COMPACT_ATOMS: atom_id res chain seq x y z
N MET A 1 -25.79 -37.31 24.48
CA MET A 1 -25.92 -36.02 23.75
C MET A 1 -24.77 -35.05 24.04
N ALA A 2 -24.32 -34.90 25.30
CA ALA A 2 -23.23 -33.98 25.66
C ALA A 2 -21.88 -34.27 24.97
N GLN A 3 -21.46 -35.53 24.86
CA GLN A 3 -20.20 -35.90 24.19
C GLN A 3 -20.17 -35.52 22.70
N LYS A 4 -21.27 -35.72 21.96
CA LYS A 4 -21.37 -35.31 20.55
C LYS A 4 -21.30 -33.78 20.40
N ARG A 5 -21.87 -33.02 21.34
CA ARG A 5 -21.76 -31.55 21.37
C ARG A 5 -20.33 -31.09 21.68
N LEU A 6 -19.65 -31.75 22.63
CA LEU A 6 -18.25 -31.43 22.96
C LEU A 6 -17.31 -31.67 21.78
N LEU A 7 -17.53 -32.78 21.05
CA LEU A 7 -16.79 -33.13 19.84
C LEU A 7 -17.04 -32.12 18.71
N LEU A 8 -18.30 -31.67 18.54
CA LEU A 8 -18.66 -30.61 17.59
C LEU A 8 -18.01 -29.27 17.92
N TYR A 9 -17.99 -28.85 19.19
CA TYR A 9 -17.31 -27.62 19.61
C TYR A 9 -15.80 -27.70 19.39
N GLY A 10 -15.20 -28.87 19.64
CA GLY A 10 -13.78 -29.13 19.33
C GLY A 10 -13.48 -28.95 17.84
N ILE A 11 -14.30 -29.57 16.97
CA ILE A 11 -14.14 -29.43 15.51
C ILE A 11 -14.32 -27.98 15.06
N MET A 12 -15.34 -27.27 15.54
CA MET A 12 -15.55 -25.86 15.18
C MET A 12 -14.38 -24.97 15.62
N SER A 13 -13.81 -25.23 16.80
CA SER A 13 -12.65 -24.46 17.30
C SER A 13 -11.42 -24.71 16.43
N ILE A 14 -11.18 -25.95 16.00
CA ILE A 14 -10.09 -26.29 15.09
C ILE A 14 -10.28 -25.62 13.72
N LEU A 15 -11.48 -25.67 13.15
CA LEU A 15 -11.78 -24.99 11.88
C LEU A 15 -11.56 -23.48 11.99
N PHE A 16 -11.98 -22.87 13.10
CA PHE A 16 -11.77 -21.44 13.34
C PHE A 16 -10.28 -21.06 13.39
N LEU A 17 -9.46 -21.85 14.10
CA LEU A 17 -8.02 -21.65 14.15
C LEU A 17 -7.35 -21.84 12.77
N ILE A 18 -7.78 -22.84 12.00
CA ILE A 18 -7.30 -23.04 10.63
C ILE A 18 -7.68 -21.87 9.74
N SER A 19 -8.91 -21.34 9.85
CA SER A 19 -9.34 -20.16 9.10
C SER A 19 -8.50 -18.92 9.43
N ILE A 20 -8.18 -18.68 10.71
CA ILE A 20 -7.28 -17.59 11.12
C ILE A 20 -5.89 -17.79 10.52
N PHE A 21 -5.34 -19.01 10.60
CA PHE A 21 -4.01 -19.32 10.07
C PHE A 21 -3.93 -19.14 8.55
N ILE A 22 -4.91 -19.64 7.81
CA ILE A 22 -4.98 -19.45 6.35
C ILE A 22 -5.11 -17.97 6.01
N TYR A 23 -5.96 -17.23 6.72
CA TYR A 23 -6.13 -15.79 6.51
C TYR A 23 -4.83 -15.02 6.72
N GLN A 24 -4.12 -15.27 7.82
CA GLN A 24 -2.80 -14.67 8.08
C GLN A 24 -1.81 -15.01 6.97
N LYS A 25 -1.73 -16.28 6.56
CA LYS A 25 -0.81 -16.70 5.51
C LYS A 25 -1.09 -16.02 4.17
N VAL A 26 -2.35 -15.93 3.76
CA VAL A 26 -2.73 -15.24 2.51
C VAL A 26 -2.38 -13.76 2.60
N THR A 27 -2.67 -13.12 3.74
CA THR A 27 -2.32 -11.72 3.98
C THR A 27 -0.80 -11.51 3.89
N ASP A 28 -0.01 -12.34 4.57
CA ASP A 28 1.46 -12.25 4.54
C ASP A 28 2.02 -12.45 3.13
N ASP A 29 1.50 -13.43 2.39
CA ASP A 29 1.91 -13.69 1.01
C ASP A 29 1.50 -12.52 0.08
N THR A 30 0.39 -11.83 0.36
CA THR A 30 -0.03 -10.62 -0.37
C THR A 30 0.92 -9.44 -0.16
N TYR A 31 1.49 -9.23 1.04
CA TYR A 31 2.31 -8.03 1.32
C TYR A 31 3.82 -8.28 1.41
N LYS A 32 4.28 -9.46 1.01
CA LYS A 32 5.63 -9.95 1.27
C LYS A 32 6.78 -9.06 0.78
N GLY A 33 6.59 -8.32 -0.30
CA GLY A 33 7.56 -7.40 -0.88
C GLY A 33 7.46 -5.97 -0.38
N MET A 34 6.47 -5.64 0.45
CA MET A 34 6.20 -4.27 0.89
C MET A 34 6.68 -4.03 2.31
N THR A 35 7.33 -2.90 2.52
CA THR A 35 7.79 -2.49 3.86
C THR A 35 6.77 -1.63 4.60
N ILE A 36 5.81 -1.03 3.87
CA ILE A 36 4.67 -0.29 4.43
C ILE A 36 3.38 -0.82 3.82
N ILE A 37 2.42 -1.16 4.68
CA ILE A 37 1.07 -1.57 4.31
C ILE A 37 0.10 -0.51 4.84
N PRO A 38 -0.41 0.41 3.99
CA PRO A 38 -1.33 1.46 4.41
C PRO A 38 -2.50 0.98 5.27
N GLU A 39 -3.10 -0.17 4.97
CA GLU A 39 -4.23 -0.73 5.72
C GLU A 39 -3.88 -1.09 7.18
N GLN A 40 -2.59 -1.28 7.49
CA GLN A 40 -2.09 -1.57 8.83
C GLN A 40 -1.61 -0.30 9.57
N GLN A 41 -1.58 0.84 8.89
CA GLN A 41 -1.08 2.12 9.41
C GLN A 41 -2.21 3.13 9.50
N LYS A 42 -2.48 3.66 10.70
CA LYS A 42 -3.62 4.59 10.91
C LYS A 42 -3.46 5.94 10.21
N ASP A 43 -2.23 6.29 9.86
CA ASP A 43 -1.83 7.60 9.40
C ASP A 43 -1.28 7.62 7.97
N ILE A 44 -1.38 6.49 7.27
CA ILE A 44 -1.07 6.39 5.84
C ILE A 44 -2.36 5.94 5.15
N PRO A 45 -3.12 6.88 4.57
CA PRO A 45 -4.38 6.53 3.93
C PRO A 45 -4.11 5.77 2.63
N LEU A 46 -5.07 4.95 2.17
CA LEU A 46 -4.98 4.25 0.89
C LEU A 46 -5.89 4.93 -0.14
N TYR A 47 -5.31 5.32 -1.28
CA TYR A 47 -6.07 5.85 -2.42
C TYR A 47 -7.11 4.83 -2.90
N GLU A 48 -8.34 5.28 -3.15
CA GLU A 48 -9.46 4.41 -3.52
C GLU A 48 -9.19 3.68 -4.83
N GLY A 49 -9.44 2.36 -4.83
CA GLY A 49 -9.25 1.50 -6.00
C GLY A 49 -7.84 0.90 -6.13
N LEU A 50 -6.89 1.26 -5.27
CA LEU A 50 -5.61 0.55 -5.18
C LEU A 50 -5.82 -0.85 -4.60
N GLU A 51 -5.41 -1.85 -5.36
CA GLU A 51 -5.43 -3.26 -4.96
C GLU A 51 -4.00 -3.75 -4.68
N PRO A 52 -3.76 -4.46 -3.57
CA PRO A 52 -2.43 -4.94 -3.24
C PRO A 52 -2.02 -6.13 -4.12
N THR A 53 -0.72 -6.17 -4.45
CA THR A 53 -0.01 -7.30 -5.06
C THR A 53 1.17 -7.69 -4.16
N GLU A 54 1.94 -8.74 -4.51
CA GLU A 54 3.10 -9.16 -3.69
C GLU A 54 4.11 -8.03 -3.41
N TYR A 55 4.26 -7.04 -4.30
CA TYR A 55 5.32 -6.03 -4.22
C TYR A 55 4.84 -4.56 -4.24
N TYR A 56 3.64 -4.30 -4.75
CA TYR A 56 3.11 -2.94 -4.94
C TYR A 56 1.58 -2.96 -4.96
N TYR A 57 0.96 -1.79 -4.97
CA TYR A 57 -0.45 -1.62 -5.24
C TYR A 57 -0.68 -1.26 -6.69
N LYS A 58 -1.80 -1.68 -7.26
CA LYS A 58 -2.17 -1.36 -8.64
C LYS A 58 -3.60 -0.85 -8.77
N ILE A 59 -3.85 -0.07 -9.81
CA ILE A 59 -5.19 0.34 -10.25
C ILE A 59 -5.19 0.42 -11.77
N ASP A 60 -6.23 -0.12 -12.41
CA ASP A 60 -6.36 -0.11 -13.86
C ASP A 60 -6.42 1.32 -14.41
N GLY A 61 -5.71 1.58 -15.51
CA GLY A 61 -5.63 2.86 -16.19
C GLY A 61 -4.56 3.83 -15.66
N ASP A 62 -4.49 4.98 -16.32
CA ASP A 62 -3.61 6.09 -15.94
C ASP A 62 -4.22 6.93 -14.81
N HIS A 63 -3.70 6.72 -13.61
CA HIS A 63 -4.13 7.36 -12.37
C HIS A 63 -2.97 7.97 -11.58
N TRP A 64 -1.71 7.87 -12.03
CA TRP A 64 -0.54 8.24 -11.23
C TRP A 64 -0.57 9.70 -10.77
N SER A 65 -1.10 10.61 -11.59
CA SER A 65 -1.25 12.04 -11.27
C SER A 65 -2.28 12.29 -10.18
N LYS A 66 -3.42 11.60 -10.22
CA LYS A 66 -4.46 11.66 -9.17
C LYS A 66 -3.96 11.08 -7.86
N VAL A 67 -3.22 9.98 -7.93
CA VAL A 67 -2.56 9.36 -6.77
C VAL A 67 -1.59 10.38 -6.14
N TYR A 68 -0.78 11.06 -6.97
CA TYR A 68 0.14 12.08 -6.49
C TYR A 68 -0.58 13.22 -5.75
N GLU A 69 -1.59 13.81 -6.38
CA GLU A 69 -2.39 14.89 -5.79
C GLU A 69 -3.05 14.48 -4.47
N TYR A 70 -3.61 13.27 -4.43
CA TYR A 70 -4.23 12.72 -3.22
C TYR A 70 -3.25 12.68 -2.04
N TYR A 71 -2.04 12.15 -2.24
CA TYR A 71 -1.07 12.04 -1.15
C TYR A 71 -0.46 13.39 -0.76
N LEU A 72 -0.34 14.32 -1.71
CA LEU A 72 0.01 15.71 -1.39
C LEU A 72 -1.03 16.38 -0.49
N GLU A 73 -2.30 16.04 -0.64
CA GLU A 73 -3.39 16.60 0.15
C GLU A 73 -3.58 15.89 1.50
N GLU A 74 -3.58 14.55 1.53
CA GLU A 74 -3.98 13.76 2.69
C GLU A 74 -2.87 13.54 3.71
N LEU A 75 -1.62 13.31 3.28
CA LEU A 75 -0.52 13.03 4.21
C LEU A 75 -0.26 14.21 5.18
N PRO A 76 -0.29 15.48 4.75
CA PRO A 76 -0.19 16.61 5.68
C PRO A 76 -1.29 16.64 6.74
N LYS A 77 -2.53 16.24 6.39
CA LYS A 77 -3.65 16.17 7.35
C LYS A 77 -3.39 15.12 8.44
N GLN A 78 -2.59 14.10 8.13
CA GLN A 78 -2.15 13.06 9.07
C GLN A 78 -0.84 13.39 9.80
N GLY A 79 -0.30 14.60 9.64
CA GLY A 79 0.90 15.09 10.32
C GLY A 79 2.22 14.74 9.63
N TRP A 80 2.19 14.29 8.38
CA TRP A 80 3.40 14.11 7.57
C TRP A 80 3.87 15.42 6.97
N THR A 81 5.18 15.58 6.85
CA THR A 81 5.83 16.71 6.18
C THR A 81 6.61 16.19 4.99
N VAL A 82 6.48 16.85 3.84
CA VAL A 82 7.22 16.48 2.64
C VAL A 82 8.70 16.84 2.82
N GLU A 83 9.59 15.88 2.67
CA GLU A 83 11.05 16.09 2.65
C GLU A 83 11.57 16.22 1.22
N TYR A 84 10.96 15.47 0.29
CA TYR A 84 11.32 15.46 -1.11
C TYR A 84 10.09 15.17 -1.97
N LYS A 85 10.03 15.78 -3.15
CA LYS A 85 9.09 15.40 -4.22
C LYS A 85 9.75 15.62 -5.58
N GLY A 86 9.49 14.70 -6.50
CA GLY A 86 9.81 14.80 -7.91
C GLY A 86 8.67 14.18 -8.70
N THR A 87 8.29 14.79 -9.81
CA THR A 87 7.13 14.37 -10.60
C THR A 87 7.37 14.66 -12.07
N ALA A 88 6.81 13.82 -12.94
CA ALA A 88 6.78 14.06 -14.37
C ALA A 88 5.94 15.29 -14.76
N LEU A 89 5.04 15.77 -13.88
CA LEU A 89 4.26 16.98 -14.15
C LEU A 89 5.13 18.24 -14.31
N ASP A 90 6.31 18.24 -13.68
CA ASP A 90 7.23 19.38 -13.72
C ASP A 90 8.26 19.24 -14.87
N ASP A 91 8.20 18.15 -15.64
CA ASP A 91 9.09 17.94 -16.77
C ASP A 91 8.57 18.66 -18.02
N ASN A 92 9.39 19.56 -18.56
CA ASN A 92 9.10 20.30 -19.77
C ASN A 92 9.76 19.69 -21.02
N ASP A 93 10.48 18.57 -20.85
CA ASP A 93 11.06 17.84 -21.97
C ASP A 93 9.98 16.99 -22.65
N SER A 94 9.53 17.44 -23.83
CA SER A 94 8.54 16.73 -24.63
C SER A 94 9.02 15.36 -25.14
N GLU A 95 10.32 15.07 -25.06
CA GLU A 95 10.87 13.74 -25.41
C GLU A 95 10.85 12.76 -24.23
N ASN A 96 10.62 13.25 -23.00
CA ASN A 96 10.60 12.41 -21.81
C ASN A 96 9.16 11.94 -21.49
N ASP A 97 8.83 10.73 -21.92
CA ASP A 97 7.52 10.10 -21.74
C ASP A 97 7.34 9.42 -20.37
N TRP A 98 8.15 9.79 -19.37
CA TRP A 98 7.99 9.22 -18.04
C TRP A 98 6.67 9.70 -17.40
N SER A 99 5.91 8.75 -16.87
CA SER A 99 4.61 8.99 -16.26
C SER A 99 4.66 8.51 -14.82
N GLY A 100 4.92 9.41 -13.88
CA GLY A 100 5.04 9.04 -12.46
C GLY A 100 5.54 10.12 -11.52
N PHE A 101 5.71 9.72 -10.26
CA PHE A 101 6.28 10.56 -9.22
C PHE A 101 7.06 9.76 -8.18
N TYR A 102 7.91 10.48 -7.46
CA TYR A 102 8.61 10.00 -6.28
C TYR A 102 8.54 11.05 -5.18
N SER A 103 8.15 10.67 -3.98
CA SER A 103 8.07 11.56 -2.83
C SER A 103 8.54 10.89 -1.55
N ARG A 104 9.09 11.68 -0.63
CA ARG A 104 9.50 11.23 0.70
C ARG A 104 8.91 12.13 1.76
N TRP A 105 8.49 11.51 2.85
CA TRP A 105 7.71 12.11 3.90
C TRP A 105 8.27 11.74 5.27
N ARG A 106 8.26 12.69 6.19
CA ARG A 106 8.58 12.46 7.60
C ARG A 106 7.42 12.79 8.50
N LYS A 107 7.33 12.05 9.61
CA LYS A 107 6.38 12.32 10.68
C LYS A 107 7.07 12.12 12.03
N PRO A 108 6.89 13.05 13.00
CA PRO A 108 7.40 12.85 14.34
C PRO A 108 6.88 11.55 14.96
N GLY A 109 7.80 10.72 15.47
CA GLY A 109 7.47 9.43 16.08
C GLY A 109 7.32 8.26 15.11
N PHE A 110 7.45 8.49 13.80
CA PHE A 110 7.61 7.43 12.81
C PHE A 110 9.10 7.07 12.68
N ASP A 111 9.41 5.77 12.71
CA ASP A 111 10.79 5.28 12.58
C ASP A 111 11.18 5.18 11.10
N GLY A 112 11.83 6.23 10.58
CA GLY A 112 12.31 6.33 9.20
C GLY A 112 11.61 7.42 8.37
N GLU A 113 11.54 7.19 7.06
CA GLU A 113 10.84 8.03 6.09
C GLU A 113 9.86 7.19 5.28
N LEU A 114 8.64 7.70 5.10
CA LEU A 114 7.70 7.14 4.13
C LEU A 114 8.14 7.60 2.73
N SER A 115 8.55 6.64 1.92
CA SER A 115 8.83 6.77 0.49
C SER A 115 7.62 6.31 -0.29
N LEU A 116 7.16 7.13 -1.23
CA LEU A 116 6.01 6.85 -2.08
C LEU A 116 6.39 7.09 -3.54
N SER A 117 6.28 6.05 -4.36
CA SER A 117 6.46 6.15 -5.80
C SER A 117 5.23 5.64 -6.52
N ALA A 118 4.86 6.31 -7.61
CA ALA A 118 3.92 5.73 -8.57
C ALA A 118 4.41 5.91 -9.99
N HIS A 119 4.06 4.98 -10.86
CA HIS A 119 4.24 5.13 -12.29
C HIS A 119 3.11 4.46 -13.07
N TYR A 120 2.87 4.94 -14.28
CA TYR A 120 1.94 4.30 -15.21
C TYR A 120 2.68 3.29 -16.08
N ASN A 121 2.22 2.04 -16.01
CA ASN A 121 2.73 0.94 -16.81
C ASN A 121 1.87 0.79 -18.08
N HIS A 122 2.32 1.40 -19.18
CA HIS A 122 1.63 1.37 -20.48
C HIS A 122 1.44 -0.04 -21.05
N SER A 123 2.28 -1.01 -20.67
CA SER A 123 2.17 -2.38 -21.19
C SER A 123 1.02 -3.17 -20.58
N GLU A 124 0.70 -2.88 -19.32
CA GLU A 124 -0.36 -3.55 -18.56
C GLU A 124 -1.61 -2.65 -18.39
N ASP A 125 -1.58 -1.43 -18.91
CA ASP A 125 -2.65 -0.41 -18.77
C ASP A 125 -3.06 -0.22 -17.31
N GLN A 126 -2.07 -0.03 -16.42
CA GLN A 126 -2.29 0.12 -14.99
C GLN A 126 -1.30 1.11 -14.35
N THR A 127 -1.72 1.75 -13.27
CA THR A 127 -0.84 2.54 -12.40
C THR A 127 -0.36 1.67 -11.25
N GLU A 128 0.96 1.64 -11.04
CA GLU A 128 1.61 0.90 -9.96
C GLU A 128 2.13 1.87 -8.90
N VAL A 129 1.82 1.62 -7.63
CA VAL A 129 2.11 2.47 -6.48
C VAL A 129 2.83 1.67 -5.40
N MET A 130 3.96 2.17 -4.90
CA MET A 130 4.78 1.49 -3.91
C MET A 130 5.00 2.38 -2.69
N PHE A 131 4.86 1.79 -1.51
CA PHE A 131 5.09 2.41 -0.22
C PHE A 131 6.27 1.74 0.46
N ASP A 132 7.29 2.51 0.77
CA ASP A 132 8.49 2.01 1.40
C ASP A 132 8.91 2.79 2.64
N ASN A 133 9.48 2.09 3.61
CA ASN A 133 10.18 2.71 4.72
C ASN A 133 11.68 2.80 4.41
N GLN A 134 12.18 4.01 4.25
CA GLN A 134 13.63 4.24 4.17
C GLN A 134 14.19 4.50 5.56
N GLN A 135 14.99 3.56 6.06
CA GLN A 135 15.81 3.78 7.25
C GLN A 135 16.98 4.71 6.90
N ARG A 136 17.27 5.65 7.79
CA ARG A 136 18.31 6.67 7.61
C ARG A 136 19.59 6.32 8.37
#